data_AF-F3ZBZ3-F1
#
_entry.id   AF-F3ZBZ3-F1
#
_cell.length_a   1.000
_cell.length_b   1.000
_cell.length_c   1.000
_cell.angle_alpha   90.00
_cell.angle_beta   90.00
_cell.angle_gamma   90.00
#
_symmetry.space_group_name_H-M   'P 1'
#
loop_
_entity.id
_entity.type
_entity.pdbx_description
1 polymer ?
#
loop_
_entity_poly.entity_id
_entity_poly.type
_entity_poly.pdbx_seq_one_letter_code
_entity_poly.pdbx_strand_id
1 'polypeptide(L)'
;MRTLLLLALPLSGRRLAAEATARYGGGDAAERRGVLSALPFLPLGDAALPLVDDGLRTNDTRLIAAALGPYARAHLDQYRWRQAVLKCLFTGVPLHRVAGLQERKDAELARMAAGFAAERRAAGRTVPDDLWLVAGEQSAARAYEH
;
A
#
# COMPACT_ATOMS: atom_id res chain seq x y z
N MET A 1 -0.64 22.39 -1.97
CA MET A 1 -1.53 23.44 -1.40
C MET A 1 -3.02 23.09 -1.42
N ARG A 2 -3.49 22.07 -2.16
CA ARG A 2 -4.93 21.83 -2.40
C ARG A 2 -5.60 20.80 -1.46
N THR A 3 -4.83 19.99 -0.73
CA THR A 3 -5.35 19.02 0.27
C THR A 3 -6.06 19.69 1.45
N LEU A 4 -5.63 20.91 1.84
CA LEU A 4 -6.26 21.68 2.91
C LEU A 4 -7.73 22.04 2.60
N LEU A 5 -8.13 22.10 1.32
CA LEU A 5 -9.51 22.41 0.95
C LEU A 5 -10.50 21.28 1.30
N LEU A 6 -10.05 20.02 1.38
CA LEU A 6 -10.92 18.92 1.82
C LEU A 6 -11.24 19.01 3.31
N LEU A 7 -10.32 19.55 4.11
CA LEU A 7 -10.53 19.78 5.55
C LEU A 7 -11.30 21.08 5.85
N ALA A 8 -11.28 22.05 4.93
CA ALA A 8 -11.87 23.38 5.12
C ALA A 8 -13.35 23.48 4.67
N LEU A 9 -13.88 22.48 3.97
CA LEU A 9 -15.28 22.48 3.54
C LEU A 9 -16.13 21.69 4.56
N PRO A 10 -17.35 22.15 4.92
CA PRO A 10 -18.25 21.45 5.84
C PRO A 10 -18.94 20.27 5.13
N LEU A 11 -18.16 19.42 4.48
CA LEU A 11 -18.64 18.22 3.79
C LEU A 11 -18.54 17.03 4.73
N SER A 12 -19.61 16.24 4.79
CA SER A 12 -19.67 15.01 5.57
C SER A 12 -20.25 13.88 4.72
N GLY A 13 -19.93 12.65 5.12
CA GLY A 13 -20.42 11.44 4.49
C GLY A 13 -20.22 11.42 2.97
N ARG A 14 -21.29 11.13 2.22
CA ARG A 14 -21.25 10.98 0.76
C ARG A 14 -20.70 12.18 0.01
N ARG A 15 -20.95 13.41 0.47
CA ARG A 15 -20.47 14.62 -0.23
C ARG A 15 -18.96 14.78 -0.10
N LEU A 16 -18.39 14.41 1.06
CA LEU A 16 -16.94 14.41 1.25
C LEU A 16 -16.28 13.32 0.39
N ALA A 17 -16.89 12.14 0.30
CA ALA A 17 -16.40 11.04 -0.55
C ALA A 17 -16.39 11.43 -2.04
N ALA A 18 -17.46 12.08 -2.51
CA ALA A 18 -17.57 12.57 -3.87
C ALA A 18 -16.51 13.64 -4.17
N GLU A 19 -16.27 14.57 -3.25
CA GLU A 19 -15.24 15.60 -3.43
C GLU A 19 -13.83 14.99 -3.46
N ALA A 20 -13.50 14.08 -2.53
CA ALA A 20 -12.24 13.35 -2.55
C ALA A 20 -12.04 12.61 -3.88
N THR A 21 -13.10 11.99 -4.39
CA THR A 21 -13.10 11.29 -5.68
C THR A 21 -12.86 12.24 -6.86
N ALA A 22 -13.55 13.38 -6.90
CA ALA A 22 -13.37 14.38 -7.94
C ALA A 22 -11.95 14.96 -7.95
N ARG A 23 -11.40 15.27 -6.76
CA ARG A 23 -10.03 15.79 -6.63
C ARG A 23 -8.98 14.79 -7.05
N TYR A 24 -9.19 13.52 -6.75
CA TYR A 24 -8.29 12.46 -7.18
C TYR A 24 -8.38 12.22 -8.69
N GLY A 25 -9.59 12.10 -9.25
CA GLY A 25 -9.81 11.80 -10.66
C GLY A 25 -9.34 12.90 -11.62
N GLY A 26 -9.48 14.17 -11.22
CA GLY A 26 -9.02 15.33 -12.00
C GLY A 26 -7.58 15.77 -11.71
N GLY A 27 -6.90 15.14 -10.76
CA GLY A 27 -5.60 15.60 -10.27
C GLY A 27 -4.42 14.89 -10.92
N ASP A 28 -3.28 15.59 -10.95
CA ASP A 28 -2.01 14.97 -11.36
C ASP A 28 -1.50 13.95 -10.31
N ALA A 29 -0.35 13.31 -10.58
CA ALA A 29 0.22 12.32 -9.66
C ALA A 29 0.51 12.90 -8.26
N ALA A 30 0.91 14.17 -8.15
CA ALA A 30 1.17 14.80 -6.86
C ALA A 30 -0.13 15.11 -6.10
N GLU A 31 -1.17 15.56 -6.80
CA GLU A 31 -2.49 15.81 -6.22
C GLU A 31 -3.15 14.52 -5.76
N ARG A 32 -3.12 13.47 -6.59
CA ARG A 32 -3.61 12.13 -6.23
C ARG A 32 -2.93 11.58 -4.99
N ARG A 33 -1.60 11.70 -4.91
CA ARG A 33 -0.85 11.34 -3.68
C ARG A 33 -1.30 12.15 -2.47
N GLY A 34 -1.56 13.44 -2.65
CA GLY A 34 -2.07 14.32 -1.61
C GLY A 34 -3.43 13.87 -1.09
N VAL A 35 -4.34 13.44 -1.97
CA VAL A 35 -5.64 12.88 -1.57
C VAL A 35 -5.47 11.57 -0.80
N LEU A 36 -4.70 10.62 -1.32
CA LEU A 36 -4.45 9.32 -0.65
C LEU A 36 -3.86 9.50 0.75
N SER A 37 -2.91 10.43 0.90
CA SER A 37 -2.28 10.74 2.19
C SER A 37 -3.23 11.39 3.19
N ALA A 38 -4.30 12.04 2.71
CA ALA A 38 -5.29 12.70 3.55
C ALA A 38 -6.40 11.78 4.05
N LEU A 39 -6.64 10.65 3.37
CA LEU A 39 -7.73 9.72 3.70
C LEU A 39 -7.82 9.32 5.19
N PRO A 40 -6.72 9.08 5.94
CA PRO A 40 -6.80 8.74 7.36
C PRO A 40 -7.46 9.81 8.24
N PHE A 41 -7.51 11.05 7.77
CA PHE A 41 -8.05 12.20 8.51
C PHE A 41 -9.47 12.56 8.07
N LEU A 42 -10.03 11.85 7.08
CA LEU A 42 -11.36 12.12 6.55
C LEU A 42 -12.36 11.08 7.09
N PRO A 43 -13.51 11.49 7.65
CA PRO A 43 -14.53 10.58 8.17
C PRO A 43 -15.33 9.93 7.01
N LEU A 44 -14.65 9.08 6.23
CA LEU A 44 -15.16 8.48 4.99
C LEU A 44 -15.59 7.01 5.14
N GLY A 45 -15.26 6.36 6.27
CA GLY A 45 -15.48 4.92 6.40
C GLY A 45 -14.76 4.16 5.28
N ASP A 46 -15.43 3.20 4.65
CA ASP A 46 -14.92 2.44 3.51
C ASP A 46 -15.14 3.13 2.15
N ALA A 47 -15.83 4.28 2.11
CA ALA A 47 -16.24 4.93 0.86
C ALA A 47 -15.07 5.40 -0.02
N ALA A 48 -13.86 5.52 0.53
CA ALA A 48 -12.64 5.86 -0.20
C ALA A 48 -11.80 4.64 -0.63
N LEU A 49 -12.27 3.40 -0.42
CA LEU A 49 -11.58 2.20 -0.92
C LEU A 49 -11.31 2.21 -2.43
N PRO A 50 -12.22 2.69 -3.31
CA PRO A 50 -11.94 2.75 -4.75
C PRO A 50 -10.72 3.62 -5.11
N LEU A 51 -10.40 4.63 -4.29
CA LEU A 51 -9.23 5.49 -4.49
C LEU A 51 -7.94 4.74 -4.19
N VAL A 52 -7.93 3.95 -3.12
CA VAL A 52 -6.83 3.05 -2.77
C VAL A 52 -6.63 2.02 -3.87
N ASP A 53 -7.70 1.39 -4.34
CA ASP A 53 -7.65 0.40 -5.41
C ASP A 53 -7.07 0.97 -6.70
N ASP A 54 -7.51 2.16 -7.10
CA ASP A 54 -6.96 2.81 -8.28
C ASP A 54 -5.46 3.12 -8.11
N GLY A 55 -5.07 3.68 -6.96
CA GLY A 55 -3.66 3.93 -6.64
C GLY A 55 -2.81 2.66 -6.74
N LEU A 56 -3.34 1.54 -6.23
CA LEU A 56 -2.74 0.22 -6.30
C LEU A 56 -2.75 -0.41 -7.69
N ARG A 57 -3.55 0.06 -8.65
CA ARG A 57 -3.51 -0.40 -10.05
C ARG A 57 -2.44 0.30 -10.87
N THR A 58 -1.96 1.48 -10.45
CA THR A 58 -0.89 2.22 -11.13
C THR A 58 0.48 1.53 -10.99
N ASN A 59 1.45 1.92 -11.84
CA ASN A 59 2.88 1.57 -11.66
C ASN A 59 3.70 2.73 -11.06
N ASP A 60 3.07 3.84 -10.68
CA ASP A 60 3.77 4.94 -10.00
C ASP A 60 4.00 4.53 -8.53
N THR A 61 5.26 4.21 -8.21
CA THR A 61 5.69 3.77 -6.88
C THR A 61 5.32 4.76 -5.77
N ARG A 62 5.19 6.05 -6.09
CA ARG A 62 4.81 7.09 -5.13
C ARG A 62 3.31 7.07 -4.85
N LEU A 63 2.49 6.71 -5.84
CA LEU A 63 1.04 6.50 -5.65
C LEU A 63 0.76 5.20 -4.91
N ILE A 64 1.46 4.11 -5.26
CA ILE A 64 1.35 2.83 -4.54
C ILE A 64 1.70 3.02 -3.05
N ALA A 65 2.82 3.70 -2.76
CA ALA A 65 3.23 3.98 -1.38
C ALA A 65 2.20 4.83 -0.62
N ALA A 66 1.60 5.84 -1.26
CA ALA A 66 0.57 6.67 -0.65
C ALA A 66 -0.74 5.88 -0.43
N ALA A 67 -1.11 4.99 -1.36
CA ALA A 67 -2.29 4.15 -1.25
C ALA A 67 -2.17 3.14 -0.09
N LEU A 68 -0.97 2.65 0.20
CA LEU A 68 -0.68 1.73 1.31
C LEU A 68 -0.46 2.40 2.68
N GLY A 69 -1.01 3.60 2.86
CA GLY A 69 -1.00 4.33 4.13
C GLY A 69 -2.01 3.82 5.18
N PRO A 70 -2.19 4.56 6.29
CA PRO A 70 -3.04 4.14 7.41
C PRO A 70 -4.49 3.81 7.05
N TYR A 71 -5.05 4.46 6.03
CA TYR A 71 -6.40 4.17 5.54
C TYR A 71 -6.47 2.74 4.96
N ALA A 72 -5.50 2.34 4.13
CA ALA A 72 -5.44 0.97 3.61
C ALA A 72 -5.23 -0.08 4.72
N ARG A 73 -4.41 0.23 5.73
CA ARG A 73 -4.26 -0.63 6.92
C ARG A 73 -5.60 -0.90 7.60
N ALA A 74 -6.48 0.10 7.68
CA ALA A 74 -7.78 -0.01 8.35
C ALA A 74 -8.87 -0.66 7.47
N HIS A 75 -8.85 -0.41 6.16
CA HIS A 75 -9.98 -0.74 5.29
C HIS A 75 -9.73 -1.86 4.27
N LEU A 76 -8.47 -2.19 3.94
CA LEU A 76 -8.20 -3.34 3.07
C LEU A 76 -8.40 -4.64 3.85
N ASP A 77 -9.13 -5.57 3.23
CA ASP A 77 -9.13 -6.96 3.67
C ASP A 77 -7.73 -7.58 3.57
N GLN A 78 -7.53 -8.68 4.29
CA GLN A 78 -6.22 -9.30 4.40
C GLN A 78 -5.68 -9.79 3.06
N TYR A 79 -6.54 -10.34 2.19
CA TYR A 79 -6.11 -10.85 0.90
C TYR A 79 -5.59 -9.72 -0.01
N ARG A 80 -6.36 -8.65 -0.17
CA ARG A 80 -6.00 -7.48 -0.99
C ARG A 80 -4.76 -6.79 -0.45
N TRP A 81 -4.64 -6.68 0.87
CA TRP A 81 -3.46 -6.13 1.50
C TRP A 81 -2.19 -6.94 1.19
N ARG A 82 -2.23 -8.29 1.28
CA ARG A 82 -1.09 -9.16 0.89
C ARG A 82 -0.69 -8.98 -0.57
N GLN A 83 -1.66 -8.94 -1.49
CA GLN A 83 -1.41 -8.73 -2.92
C GLN A 83 -0.73 -7.37 -3.18
N ALA A 84 -1.14 -6.33 -2.46
CA ALA A 84 -0.54 -5.02 -2.57
C ALA A 84 0.89 -4.97 -1.98
N VAL A 85 1.16 -5.70 -0.89
CA VAL A 85 2.52 -5.88 -0.37
C VAL A 85 3.41 -6.62 -1.36
N LEU A 86 2.92 -7.70 -1.97
CA LEU A 86 3.67 -8.36 -3.05
C LEU A 86 3.94 -7.42 -4.22
N LYS A 87 2.96 -6.62 -4.64
CA LYS A 87 3.16 -5.61 -5.68
C LYS A 87 4.30 -4.65 -5.32
N CYS A 88 4.47 -4.28 -4.05
CA CYS A 88 5.59 -3.45 -3.61
C CYS A 88 6.94 -4.11 -3.91
N LEU A 89 7.08 -5.41 -3.60
CA LEU A 89 8.28 -6.19 -3.93
C LEU A 89 8.56 -6.24 -5.44
N PHE A 90 7.51 -6.37 -6.27
CA PHE A 90 7.65 -6.37 -7.73
C PHE A 90 8.03 -5.00 -8.31
N THR A 91 7.53 -3.92 -7.71
CA THR A 91 7.66 -2.55 -8.24
C THR A 91 8.74 -1.72 -7.55
N GLY A 92 9.41 -2.26 -6.53
CA GLY A 92 10.46 -1.58 -5.78
C GLY A 92 9.96 -0.51 -4.81
N VAL A 93 8.71 -0.61 -4.34
CA VAL A 93 8.22 0.25 -3.26
C VAL A 93 8.77 -0.29 -1.93
N PRO A 94 9.49 0.52 -1.13
CA PRO A 94 10.05 0.05 0.13
C PRO A 94 8.96 -0.39 1.12
N LEU A 95 9.08 -1.59 1.66
CA LEU A 95 8.07 -2.20 2.53
C LEU A 95 7.88 -1.43 3.85
N HIS A 96 8.91 -0.72 4.34
CA HIS A 96 8.78 0.15 5.53
C HIS A 96 7.76 1.29 5.35
N ARG A 97 7.34 1.59 4.12
CA ARG A 97 6.29 2.57 3.85
C ARG A 97 4.87 2.00 3.95
N VAL A 98 4.72 0.68 4.04
CA VAL A 98 3.42 0.03 4.15
C VAL A 98 2.94 0.12 5.59
N ALA A 99 1.79 0.78 5.79
CA ALA A 99 1.21 0.91 7.12
C ALA A 99 0.68 -0.44 7.63
N GLY A 100 1.01 -0.76 8.88
CA GLY A 100 0.55 -1.97 9.55
C GLY A 100 1.30 -3.25 9.16
N LEU A 101 2.49 -3.13 8.54
CA LEU A 101 3.24 -4.29 8.04
C LEU A 101 3.52 -5.32 9.15
N GLN A 102 3.96 -4.88 10.32
CA GLN A 102 4.32 -5.79 11.41
C GLN A 102 3.09 -6.45 12.03
N GLU A 103 1.97 -5.73 12.12
CA GLU A 103 0.74 -6.24 12.72
C GLU A 103 -0.05 -7.15 11.78
N ARG A 104 0.08 -6.95 10.46
CA ARG A 104 -0.71 -7.66 9.46
C ARG A 104 0.06 -8.74 8.70
N LYS A 105 1.39 -8.81 8.82
CA LYS A 105 2.14 -9.92 8.22
C LYS A 105 1.68 -11.24 8.82
N ASP A 106 1.64 -12.28 7.99
CA ASP A 106 1.24 -13.62 8.39
C ASP A 106 1.99 -14.69 7.59
N ALA A 107 1.72 -15.95 7.92
CA ALA A 107 2.37 -17.09 7.28
C ALA A 107 2.08 -17.17 5.77
N GLU A 108 0.92 -16.69 5.32
CA GLU A 108 0.56 -16.71 3.90
C GLU A 108 1.37 -15.66 3.13
N LEU A 109 1.51 -14.44 3.67
CA LEU A 109 2.39 -13.43 3.09
C LEU A 109 3.85 -13.90 3.04
N ALA A 110 4.33 -14.55 4.11
CA ALA A 110 5.68 -15.11 4.16
C ALA A 110 5.89 -16.18 3.07
N ARG A 111 4.91 -17.08 2.88
CA ARG A 111 4.93 -18.10 1.82
C ARG A 111 4.97 -17.47 0.43
N MET A 112 4.14 -16.46 0.20
CA MET A 112 4.10 -15.70 -1.05
C MET A 112 5.44 -15.00 -1.34
N ALA A 113 6.03 -14.36 -0.33
CA ALA A 113 7.34 -13.70 -0.45
C ALA A 113 8.47 -14.70 -0.73
N ALA A 114 8.44 -15.89 -0.11
CA ALA A 114 9.39 -16.96 -0.39
C ALA A 114 9.29 -17.46 -1.85
N GLY A 115 8.07 -17.61 -2.37
CA GLY A 115 7.82 -17.95 -3.78
C GLY A 115 8.41 -16.90 -4.73
N PHE A 116 8.14 -15.62 -4.48
CA PHE A 116 8.74 -14.51 -5.23
C PHE A 116 10.28 -14.55 -5.19
N ALA A 117 10.87 -14.77 -4.03
CA ALA A 117 12.33 -14.85 -3.89
C ALA A 117 12.92 -16.05 -4.68
N ALA A 118 12.24 -17.20 -4.67
CA ALA A 118 12.63 -18.36 -5.46
C ALA A 118 12.59 -18.08 -6.97
N GLU A 119 11.51 -17.46 -7.47
CA GLU A 119 11.38 -17.05 -8.87
C GLU A 119 12.46 -16.05 -9.31
N ARG A 120 12.82 -15.09 -8.44
CA ARG A 120 13.90 -14.13 -8.70
C ARG A 120 15.24 -14.84 -8.84
N ARG A 121 15.59 -15.72 -7.89
CA ARG A 121 16.83 -16.50 -7.89
C ARG A 121 16.93 -17.42 -9.10
N ALA A 122 15.85 -18.14 -9.43
CA ALA A 122 15.81 -19.00 -10.60
C ALA A 122 16.02 -18.23 -11.92
N ALA A 123 15.61 -16.97 -11.96
CA ALA A 123 15.84 -16.07 -13.08
C ALA A 123 17.20 -15.31 -13.02
N GLY A 124 18.08 -15.61 -12.07
CA GLY A 124 19.36 -14.91 -11.89
C GLY A 124 19.23 -13.44 -11.47
N ARG A 125 18.08 -13.05 -10.90
CA ARG A 125 17.79 -11.67 -10.49
C ARG A 125 17.96 -11.50 -8.98
N THR A 126 18.34 -10.31 -8.55
CA THR A 126 18.48 -9.97 -7.12
C THR A 126 17.14 -10.01 -6.40
N VAL A 127 17.16 -10.44 -5.13
CA VAL A 127 16.02 -10.39 -4.21
C VAL A 127 16.08 -9.03 -3.49
N PRO A 128 14.96 -8.29 -3.36
CA PRO A 128 14.93 -7.03 -2.60
C PRO A 128 15.37 -7.23 -1.14
N ASP A 129 16.23 -6.33 -0.66
CA ASP A 129 16.81 -6.43 0.68
C ASP A 129 15.74 -6.36 1.77
N ASP A 130 14.68 -5.59 1.60
CA ASP A 130 13.64 -5.41 2.61
C ASP A 130 12.60 -6.54 2.65
N LEU A 131 12.76 -7.60 1.82
CA LEU A 131 11.90 -8.79 1.84
C LEU A 131 11.87 -9.48 3.22
N TRP A 132 12.96 -9.42 3.99
CA TRP A 132 13.01 -10.02 5.33
C TRP A 132 11.97 -9.45 6.28
N LEU A 133 11.45 -8.24 6.03
CA LEU A 133 10.39 -7.62 6.85
C LEU A 133 9.09 -8.43 6.86
N VAL A 134 8.87 -9.24 5.82
CA VAL A 134 7.70 -10.11 5.64
C VAL A 134 8.05 -11.58 5.57
N ALA A 135 9.34 -11.93 5.75
CA ALA A 135 9.76 -13.32 5.83
C ALA A 135 9.27 -13.95 7.15
N GLY A 136 8.90 -15.23 7.08
CA GLY A 136 8.59 -16.01 8.28
C GLY A 136 9.85 -16.30 9.09
N GLU A 137 9.70 -16.50 10.40
CA GLU A 137 10.81 -16.79 11.33
C GLU A 137 11.67 -17.98 10.86
N GLN A 138 11.10 -18.97 10.17
CA GLN A 138 11.87 -20.09 9.59
C GLN A 138 12.83 -19.71 8.45
N SER A 139 12.67 -18.56 7.78
CA SER A 139 13.59 -18.12 6.72
C SER A 139 14.80 -17.36 7.24
N ALA A 140 14.69 -16.70 8.40
CA ALA A 140 15.82 -16.01 9.03
C ALA A 140 16.88 -17.00 9.54
N ALA A 141 16.47 -18.18 10.03
CA ALA A 141 17.38 -19.21 10.51
C ALA A 141 18.27 -19.81 9.40
N ARG A 142 17.74 -19.97 8.18
CA ARG A 142 18.48 -20.52 7.03
C ARG A 142 19.41 -19.50 6.34
N ALA A 143 19.21 -18.21 6.57
CA ALA A 143 20.03 -17.15 5.99
C ALA A 143 21.35 -16.91 6.75
N TYR A 144 21.50 -17.47 7.96
CA TYR A 144 22.72 -17.39 8.79
C TYR A 144 23.58 -18.68 8.74
N GLU A 145 23.17 -19.69 7.99
CA GLU A 145 23.90 -20.97 7.86
C GLU A 145 24.79 -21.05 6.60
N HIS A 146 25.04 -19.93 5.91
CA HIS A 146 25.84 -19.88 4.69
C HIS A 146 26.72 -18.63 4.62
#